data_AF-A0A7V8IPW0-F1
#
_entry.id   AF-A0A7V8IPW0-F1
#
_cell.length_a   1.000
_cell.length_b   1.000
_cell.length_c   1.000
_cell.angle_alpha   90.00
_cell.angle_beta   90.00
_cell.angle_gamma   90.00
#
_symmetry.space_group_name_H-M   'P 1'
#
loop_
_entity.id
_entity.type
_entity.pdbx_description
1 polymer ?
#
loop_
_entity_poly.entity_id
_entity_poly.type
_entity_poly.pdbx_seq_one_letter_code
_entity_poly.pdbx_strand_id
1 'polypeptide(L)'
;MNRTIKMVAAFMIALCIALSLSGCAQWAASEDFDKGIAYFNQGNYEAAIPYFQKATTTDPEYVDAYMYLGRSHLNLRQWTKAISPLRTAYRLAPDKTKGLVQDLIMDAILGAASQGIRLDK
;
A
#
# COMPACT_ATOMS: atom_id res chain seq x y z
N MET A 1 31.41 35.36 11.01
CA MET A 1 30.13 34.87 11.58
C MET A 1 29.04 34.93 10.51
N ASN A 2 29.02 34.02 9.53
CA ASN A 2 28.03 34.11 8.42
C ASN A 2 27.88 32.89 7.49
N ARG A 3 28.71 31.84 7.58
CA ARG A 3 28.60 30.64 6.72
C ARG A 3 27.86 29.48 7.40
N THR A 4 28.20 29.18 8.64
CA THR A 4 27.56 28.13 9.45
C THR A 4 26.10 28.43 9.75
N ILE A 5 25.77 29.68 10.12
CA ILE A 5 24.39 30.11 10.38
C ILE A 5 23.51 30.02 9.12
N LYS A 6 24.05 30.40 7.95
CA LYS A 6 23.34 30.27 6.66
C LYS A 6 23.12 28.81 6.24
N MET A 7 24.09 27.93 6.50
CA MET A 7 23.92 26.48 6.27
C MET A 7 22.87 25.86 7.20
N VAL A 8 22.89 26.19 8.49
CA VAL A 8 21.91 25.68 9.46
C VAL A 8 20.50 26.18 9.12
N ALA A 9 20.36 27.45 8.75
CA ALA A 9 19.08 28.00 8.31
C ALA A 9 18.58 27.35 7.01
N ALA A 10 19.45 27.10 6.02
CA ALA A 10 19.09 26.40 4.80
C ALA A 10 18.66 24.94 5.07
N PHE A 11 19.31 24.26 6.03
CA PHE A 11 18.96 22.90 6.42
C PHE A 11 17.61 22.83 7.15
N MET A 12 17.31 23.80 8.02
CA MET A 12 16.00 23.90 8.68
C MET A 12 14.87 24.23 7.71
N ILE A 13 15.12 25.10 6.72
CA ILE A 13 14.13 25.41 5.68
C ILE A 13 13.89 24.19 4.79
N ALA A 14 14.94 23.45 4.41
CA ALA A 14 14.80 22.20 3.66
C ALA A 14 14.02 21.12 4.43
N LEU A 15 14.26 21.00 5.74
CA LEU A 15 13.52 20.08 6.62
C LEU A 15 12.04 20.48 6.75
N CYS A 16 11.74 21.77 6.87
CA CYS A 16 10.36 22.28 6.91
C CYS A 16 9.63 22.09 5.57
N ILE A 17 10.31 22.28 4.44
CA ILE A 17 9.73 22.05 3.10
C ILE A 17 9.42 20.56 2.91
N ALA A 18 10.34 19.67 3.31
CA ALA A 18 10.11 18.23 3.28
C ALA A 18 8.88 17.82 4.12
N LEU A 19 8.74 18.35 5.34
CA LEU A 19 7.59 18.08 6.21
C LEU A 19 6.26 18.62 5.64
N SER A 20 6.29 19.77 4.96
CA SER A 20 5.09 20.37 4.35
C SER A 20 4.60 19.62 3.10
N LEU A 21 5.52 19.03 2.33
CA LEU A 21 5.21 18.21 1.15
C LEU A 21 4.65 16.84 1.55
N SER A 22 5.20 16.22 2.60
CA SER A 22 4.73 14.93 3.13
C SER A 22 3.28 15.02 3.63
N GLY A 23 2.89 16.09 4.31
CA GLY A 23 1.52 16.26 4.82
C GLY A 23 0.47 16.28 3.70
N CYS A 24 0.82 16.89 2.55
CA CYS A 24 -0.03 17.03 1.37
C CYS A 24 -0.28 15.70 0.65
N ALA A 25 0.76 14.89 0.48
CA ALA A 25 0.66 13.58 -0.14
C ALA A 25 -0.06 12.57 0.77
N GLN A 26 0.19 12.60 2.09
CA GLN A 26 -0.41 11.65 3.02
C GLN A 26 -1.94 11.80 3.13
N TRP A 27 -2.47 13.03 3.15
CA TRP A 27 -3.91 13.24 3.25
C TRP A 27 -4.64 12.69 2.02
N ALA A 28 -4.04 12.83 0.84
CA ALA A 28 -4.67 12.46 -0.42
C ALA A 28 -4.70 10.93 -0.57
N ALA A 29 -3.63 10.26 -0.14
CA ALA A 29 -3.60 8.81 -0.08
C ALA A 29 -4.63 8.23 0.91
N SER A 30 -4.83 8.87 2.07
CA SER A 30 -5.84 8.47 3.05
C SER A 30 -7.27 8.63 2.53
N GLU A 31 -7.56 9.71 1.80
CA GLU A 31 -8.91 9.93 1.24
C GLU A 31 -9.30 8.84 0.22
N ASP A 32 -8.39 8.52 -0.70
CA ASP A 32 -8.61 7.42 -1.64
C ASP A 32 -8.71 6.08 -0.90
N PHE A 33 -7.89 5.86 0.12
CA PHE A 33 -7.99 4.65 0.95
C PHE A 33 -9.37 4.52 1.61
N ASP A 34 -9.89 5.57 2.22
CA ASP A 34 -11.20 5.55 2.90
C ASP A 34 -12.35 5.25 1.92
N LYS A 35 -12.29 5.80 0.71
CA LYS A 35 -13.25 5.45 -0.37
C LYS A 35 -13.13 3.98 -0.76
N GLY A 36 -11.91 3.47 -0.89
CA GLY A 36 -11.65 2.05 -1.15
C GLY A 36 -12.23 1.15 -0.05
N ILE A 37 -12.06 1.53 1.22
CA ILE A 37 -12.63 0.82 2.37
C ILE A 37 -14.16 0.82 2.32
N ALA A 38 -14.79 1.93 1.96
CA ALA A 38 -16.25 1.99 1.83
C ALA A 38 -16.78 0.95 0.83
N TYR A 39 -16.14 0.82 -0.35
CA TYR A 39 -16.50 -0.21 -1.33
C TYR A 39 -16.14 -1.62 -0.86
N PHE A 40 -14.99 -1.80 -0.22
CA PHE A 40 -14.54 -3.07 0.31
C PHE A 40 -15.53 -3.63 1.35
N ASN A 41 -16.00 -2.79 2.25
CA ASN A 41 -16.97 -3.16 3.29
C ASN A 41 -18.36 -3.51 2.72
N GLN A 42 -18.68 -2.99 1.54
CA GLN A 42 -19.88 -3.37 0.78
C GLN A 42 -19.69 -4.68 0.00
N GLY A 43 -18.50 -5.29 0.04
CA GLY A 43 -18.14 -6.46 -0.77
C GLY A 43 -17.89 -6.14 -2.25
N ASN A 44 -17.90 -4.86 -2.63
CA ASN A 44 -17.63 -4.43 -4.00
C ASN A 44 -16.12 -4.26 -4.21
N TYR A 45 -15.41 -5.39 -4.22
CA TYR A 45 -13.95 -5.42 -4.33
C TYR A 45 -13.44 -4.88 -5.67
N GLU A 46 -14.21 -5.03 -6.75
CA GLU A 46 -13.84 -4.50 -8.07
C GLU A 46 -13.83 -2.97 -8.07
N ALA A 47 -14.84 -2.34 -7.46
CA ALA A 47 -14.87 -0.90 -7.28
C ALA A 47 -13.82 -0.39 -6.28
N ALA A 48 -13.41 -1.20 -5.30
CA ALA A 48 -12.42 -0.82 -4.29
C ALA A 48 -10.98 -0.74 -4.84
N ILE A 49 -10.61 -1.64 -5.75
CA ILE A 49 -9.26 -1.73 -6.35
C ILE A 49 -8.70 -0.40 -6.87
N PRO A 50 -9.40 0.37 -7.73
CA PRO A 50 -8.84 1.61 -8.27
C PRO A 50 -8.53 2.65 -7.19
N TYR A 51 -9.27 2.68 -6.09
CA TYR A 51 -9.01 3.58 -4.97
C TYR A 51 -7.76 3.15 -4.19
N PHE A 52 -7.60 1.86 -3.90
CA PHE A 52 -6.37 1.38 -3.27
C PHE A 52 -5.15 1.57 -4.16
N GLN A 53 -5.27 1.39 -5.49
CA GLN A 53 -4.19 1.66 -6.43
C GLN A 53 -3.76 3.14 -6.42
N LYS A 54 -4.72 4.07 -6.38
CA LYS A 54 -4.42 5.50 -6.24
C LYS A 54 -3.72 5.77 -4.91
N ALA A 55 -4.23 5.24 -3.80
CA ALA A 55 -3.59 5.39 -2.49
C ALA A 55 -2.14 4.90 -2.49
N THR A 56 -1.84 3.74 -3.10
CA THR A 56 -0.46 3.22 -3.24
C THR A 56 0.41 4.01 -4.23
N THR A 57 -0.20 4.77 -5.14
CA THR A 57 0.51 5.62 -6.09
C THR A 57 0.87 6.96 -5.44
N THR A 58 -0.05 7.52 -4.67
CA THR A 58 0.12 8.77 -3.93
C THR A 58 1.07 8.60 -2.75
N ASP A 59 0.92 7.51 -2.00
CA ASP A 59 1.82 7.12 -0.91
C ASP A 59 2.34 5.68 -1.14
N PRO A 60 3.53 5.53 -1.75
CA PRO A 60 4.18 4.24 -1.96
C PRO A 60 4.59 3.50 -0.69
N GLU A 61 4.52 4.14 0.48
CA GLU A 61 4.81 3.53 1.78
C GLU A 61 3.52 3.17 2.56
N TYR A 62 2.34 3.38 1.95
CA TYR A 62 1.06 3.12 2.60
C TYR A 62 0.74 1.62 2.70
N VAL A 63 1.25 1.00 3.76
CA VAL A 63 1.12 -0.44 4.05
C VAL A 63 -0.32 -0.94 3.93
N ASP A 64 -1.27 -0.25 4.56
CA ASP A 64 -2.65 -0.70 4.63
C ASP A 64 -3.32 -0.69 3.24
N ALA A 65 -3.02 0.30 2.38
CA ALA A 65 -3.52 0.34 1.00
C ALA A 65 -3.05 -0.88 0.19
N TYR A 66 -1.78 -1.29 0.31
CA TYR A 66 -1.28 -2.51 -0.33
C TYR A 66 -1.95 -3.77 0.20
N MET A 67 -2.21 -3.84 1.51
CA MET A 67 -2.90 -4.97 2.12
C MET A 67 -4.33 -5.11 1.60
N TYR A 68 -5.09 -4.01 1.59
CA TYR A 68 -6.47 -4.03 1.12
C TYR A 68 -6.57 -4.22 -0.40
N LEU A 69 -5.60 -3.76 -1.18
CA LEU A 69 -5.50 -4.10 -2.60
C LEU A 69 -5.31 -5.61 -2.81
N GLY A 70 -4.39 -6.23 -2.06
CA GLY A 70 -4.16 -7.67 -2.09
C GLY A 70 -5.40 -8.47 -1.68
N ARG A 71 -6.06 -8.08 -0.58
CA ARG A 71 -7.31 -8.69 -0.12
C ARG A 71 -8.45 -8.54 -1.12
N SER A 72 -8.55 -7.39 -1.79
CA SER A 72 -9.57 -7.18 -2.83
C SER A 72 -9.37 -8.15 -4.00
N HIS A 73 -8.12 -8.33 -4.45
CA HIS A 73 -7.80 -9.34 -5.47
C HIS A 73 -8.10 -10.77 -5.01
N LEU A 74 -7.79 -11.14 -3.77
CA LEU A 74 -8.12 -12.45 -3.21
C LEU A 74 -9.62 -12.73 -3.23
N ASN A 75 -10.43 -11.75 -2.80
CA ASN A 75 -11.89 -11.91 -2.78
C ASN A 75 -12.47 -12.05 -4.20
N LEU A 76 -11.84 -11.44 -5.20
CA LEU A 76 -12.18 -11.63 -6.62
C LEU A 76 -11.55 -12.89 -7.24
N ARG A 77 -10.88 -13.73 -6.44
CA ARG A 77 -10.14 -14.92 -6.90
C ARG A 77 -9.03 -14.61 -7.90
N GLN A 78 -8.53 -13.38 -7.90
CA GLN A 78 -7.42 -12.93 -8.73
C GLN A 78 -6.09 -13.20 -8.03
N TRP A 79 -5.86 -14.49 -7.74
CA TRP A 79 -4.80 -14.96 -6.84
C TRP A 79 -3.41 -14.42 -7.18
N THR A 80 -3.01 -14.50 -8.46
CA THR A 80 -1.71 -14.02 -8.93
C THR A 80 -1.55 -12.50 -8.75
N LYS A 81 -2.64 -11.74 -8.92
CA LYS A 81 -2.62 -10.28 -8.74
C LYS A 81 -2.52 -9.88 -7.27
N ALA A 82 -3.01 -10.71 -6.34
CA ALA A 82 -2.94 -10.45 -4.91
C ALA A 82 -1.51 -10.54 -4.34
N ILE A 83 -0.65 -11.41 -4.90
CA ILE A 83 0.68 -11.69 -4.35
C ILE A 83 1.58 -10.46 -4.34
N SER A 84 1.58 -9.66 -5.42
CA SER A 84 2.50 -8.52 -5.55
C SER A 84 2.21 -7.41 -4.52
N PRO A 85 0.97 -6.90 -4.36
CA PRO A 85 0.63 -5.95 -3.30
C PRO A 85 0.93 -6.49 -1.90
N LEU A 86 0.59 -7.75 -1.61
CA LEU A 86 0.84 -8.35 -0.30
C LEU A 86 2.35 -8.43 0.01
N ARG A 87 3.18 -8.81 -0.97
CA ARG A 87 4.64 -8.81 -0.83
C ARG A 87 5.17 -7.41 -0.54
N THR A 88 4.61 -6.38 -1.19
CA THR A 88 5.00 -5.00 -0.93
C THR A 88 4.63 -4.57 0.49
N ALA A 89 3.42 -4.88 0.96
CA ALA A 89 3.02 -4.62 2.35
C ALA A 89 3.97 -5.29 3.36
N TYR A 90 4.34 -6.56 3.11
CA TYR A 90 5.31 -7.29 3.92
C TYR A 90 6.69 -6.64 3.93
N ARG A 91 7.18 -6.19 2.78
CA ARG A 91 8.47 -5.51 2.68
C ARG A 91 8.51 -4.18 3.43
N LEU A 92 7.40 -3.42 3.40
CA LEU A 92 7.31 -2.11 4.02
C LEU A 92 7.20 -2.20 5.56
N ALA A 93 6.42 -3.15 6.08
CA ALA A 93 6.28 -3.33 7.52
C ALA A 93 6.22 -4.82 7.90
N PRO A 94 7.36 -5.54 7.90
CA PRO A 94 7.41 -6.96 8.20
C PRO A 94 6.80 -7.28 9.56
N ASP A 95 7.17 -6.54 10.61
CA ASP A 95 6.73 -6.84 11.98
C ASP A 95 5.22 -6.63 12.17
N LYS A 96 4.63 -5.64 11.50
CA LYS A 96 3.19 -5.35 11.54
C LYS A 96 2.38 -6.38 10.73
N THR A 97 2.92 -6.84 9.60
CA THR A 97 2.12 -7.53 8.59
C THR A 97 2.43 -9.02 8.44
N LYS A 98 3.52 -9.53 9.04
CA LYS A 98 4.03 -10.89 8.83
C LYS A 98 2.96 -11.97 8.91
N GLY A 99 2.25 -12.08 10.03
CA GLY A 99 1.24 -13.14 10.21
C GLY A 99 0.14 -13.04 9.17
N LEU A 100 -0.51 -11.88 9.09
CA LEU A 100 -1.64 -11.67 8.18
C LEU A 100 -1.26 -11.81 6.70
N VAL A 101 -0.10 -11.30 6.28
CA VAL A 101 0.35 -11.42 4.89
C VAL A 101 0.75 -12.86 4.55
N GLN A 102 1.37 -13.60 5.47
CA GLN A 102 1.70 -15.01 5.24
C GLN A 102 0.43 -15.84 4.99
N ASP A 103 -0.62 -15.64 5.78
CA ASP A 103 -1.91 -16.30 5.61
C ASP A 103 -2.54 -15.95 4.25
N LEU A 104 -2.59 -14.66 3.91
CA LEU A 104 -3.18 -14.19 2.66
C LEU A 104 -2.40 -14.64 1.41
N ILE A 105 -1.07 -14.73 1.49
CA ILE A 105 -0.26 -15.26 0.39
C ILE A 105 -0.46 -16.77 0.27
N MET A 106 -0.59 -17.50 1.38
CA MET A 106 -0.87 -18.93 1.35
C MET A 106 -2.23 -19.21 0.69
N ASP A 107 -3.26 -18.45 1.05
CA ASP A 107 -4.58 -18.53 0.41
C ASP A 107 -4.50 -18.23 -1.10
N ALA A 108 -3.71 -17.22 -1.50
CA ALA A 108 -3.47 -16.94 -2.91
C ALA A 108 -2.84 -18.14 -3.62
N ILE A 109 -1.81 -18.75 -3.03
CA ILE A 109 -1.09 -19.86 -3.64
C ILE A 109 -1.98 -21.09 -3.77
N LEU A 110 -2.71 -21.44 -2.71
CA LEU A 110 -3.64 -22.57 -2.72
C LEU A 110 -4.78 -22.35 -3.73
N GLY A 111 -5.33 -21.13 -3.76
CA GLY A 111 -6.35 -20.74 -4.74
C GLY A 111 -5.85 -20.87 -6.17
N ALA A 112 -4.64 -20.38 -6.47
CA ALA A 112 -4.04 -20.51 -7.80
C ALA A 112 -3.77 -21.96 -8.19
N ALA A 113 -3.21 -22.75 -7.27
CA ALA A 113 -2.91 -24.16 -7.49
C ALA A 113 -4.17 -24.99 -7.77
N SER A 114 -5.28 -24.68 -7.08
CA SER A 114 -6.57 -25.37 -7.30
C SER A 114 -7.14 -25.18 -8.71
N GLN A 115 -6.73 -24.11 -9.42
CA GLN A 115 -7.16 -23.81 -10.78
C GLN A 115 -6.15 -24.25 -11.84
N GLY A 116 -5.10 -24.97 -11.46
CA GLY A 116 -4.02 -25.37 -12.38
C GLY A 116 -3.20 -24.19 -12.90
N ILE A 117 -3.28 -23.01 -12.26
CA ILE A 117 -2.52 -21.84 -12.65
C ILE A 117 -1.09 -22.01 -12.14
N ARG A 118 -0.14 -22.22 -13.06
CA ARG A 118 1.28 -22.13 -12.75
C ARG A 118 1.58 -20.70 -12.29
N LEU A 119 2.17 -20.56 -11.11
CA LEU A 119 2.70 -19.31 -10.59
C LEU A 119 4.13 -19.14 -11.10
N ASP A 120 4.34 -19.08 -12.41
CA ASP A 120 5.65 -18.87 -13.01
C ASP A 120 5.92 -17.38 -13.29
N LYS A 121 6.94 -16.87 -12.61
CA LYS A 121 7.89 -15.88 -13.15
C LYS A 121 9.29 -16.28 -12.70
#